data_AF-A0A8T4DIA6-F1
#
_entry.id   AF-A0A8T4DIA6-F1
#
_cell.length_a   1.000
_cell.length_b   1.000
_cell.length_c   1.000
_cell.angle_alpha   90.00
_cell.angle_beta   90.00
_cell.angle_gamma   90.00
#
_symmetry.space_group_name_H-M   'P 1'
#
loop_
_entity.id
_entity.type
_entity.pdbx_description
1 polymer ?
#
loop_
_entity_poly.entity_id
_entity_poly.type
_entity_poly.pdbx_seq_one_letter_code
_entity_poly.pdbx_strand_id
1 'polypeptide(L)'
;MAVEETVEEIIWLDDPYKWDYLRESVTSTTRSDYVMRQLKKSGLYKLVGYDNFRKKGKSTVYHKHVWWLAKHDKDCPEAIPDYQAGVKKPSGAINPREIKIPDGIRIIKDYEIERAVKECSSDNDYDKEYNKAKEEKWPFLVIRKNSKYAYFRFDMWPINYNLSDEGLAKFRDCIDDFFKNIPEDYKNLILKKSNGDLSGASEGSSPKLRIYECRILSKKLKEIVLDKKNWEELARN
;
A
#
# COMPACT_ATOMS: atom_id res chain seq x y z
N MET A 1 12.69 27.70 -18.34
CA MET A 1 12.64 26.32 -18.84
C MET A 1 11.47 25.64 -18.17
N ALA A 2 10.54 25.06 -18.94
CA ALA A 2 9.50 24.20 -18.38
C ALA A 2 10.17 23.03 -17.67
N VAL A 3 9.76 22.75 -16.43
CA VAL A 3 10.23 21.57 -15.72
C VAL A 3 9.59 20.37 -16.39
N GLU A 4 10.40 19.48 -16.93
CA GLU A 4 9.92 18.24 -17.54
C GLU A 4 9.38 17.34 -16.42
N GLU A 5 8.08 17.09 -16.44
CA GLU A 5 7.39 16.24 -15.46
C GLU A 5 7.36 14.81 -16.00
N THR A 6 7.80 13.85 -15.19
CA THR A 6 7.73 12.44 -15.55
C THR A 6 6.86 11.71 -14.53
N VAL A 7 5.76 11.15 -15.02
CA VAL A 7 4.90 10.22 -14.28
C VAL A 7 5.69 8.95 -14.08
N GLU A 8 5.74 8.45 -12.85
CA GLU A 8 6.47 7.23 -12.54
C GLU A 8 5.50 6.05 -12.35
N GLU A 9 4.40 6.29 -11.64
CA GLU A 9 3.35 5.29 -11.41
C GLU A 9 1.99 5.93 -11.14
N ILE A 10 0.94 5.18 -11.43
CA ILE A 10 -0.46 5.50 -11.07
C ILE A 10 -0.95 4.45 -10.07
N ILE A 11 -1.55 4.91 -8.97
CA ILE A 11 -2.17 4.07 -7.96
C ILE A 11 -3.68 4.32 -7.95
N TRP A 12 -4.45 3.29 -8.31
CA TRP A 12 -5.90 3.27 -8.16
C TRP A 12 -6.29 2.62 -6.84
N LEU A 13 -6.91 3.38 -5.96
CA LEU A 13 -7.43 2.95 -4.65
C LEU A 13 -8.86 2.41 -4.72
N ASP A 14 -9.57 2.73 -5.80
CA ASP A 14 -10.85 2.14 -6.21
C ASP A 14 -10.88 2.08 -7.74
N ASP A 15 -11.80 1.29 -8.28
CA ASP A 15 -12.02 1.21 -9.72
C ASP A 15 -12.49 2.57 -10.25
N PRO A 16 -11.68 3.25 -11.10
CA PRO A 16 -12.01 4.58 -11.58
C PRO A 16 -13.19 4.56 -12.56
N TYR A 17 -13.51 3.44 -13.19
CA TYR A 17 -14.56 3.34 -14.21
C TYR A 17 -15.97 3.16 -13.65
N LYS A 18 -16.09 2.95 -12.34
CA LYS A 18 -17.38 2.96 -11.61
C LYS A 18 -18.03 4.33 -11.56
N TRP A 19 -17.27 5.39 -11.85
CA TRP A 19 -17.71 6.77 -11.71
C TRP A 19 -17.86 7.41 -13.10
N ASP A 20 -18.94 8.16 -13.29
CA ASP A 20 -19.16 8.92 -14.54
C ASP A 20 -18.09 10.01 -14.72
N TYR A 21 -17.67 10.63 -13.62
CA TYR A 21 -16.58 11.59 -13.58
C TYR A 21 -15.79 11.52 -12.28
N LEU A 22 -14.57 12.03 -12.32
CA LEU A 22 -13.76 12.33 -11.15
C LEU A 22 -13.36 13.80 -11.18
N ARG A 23 -13.17 14.38 -10.00
CA ARG A 23 -12.49 15.65 -9.87
C ARG A 23 -11.00 15.40 -9.92
N GLU A 24 -10.30 16.29 -10.62
CA GLU A 24 -8.85 16.28 -10.67
C GLU A 24 -8.31 17.45 -9.86
N SER A 25 -7.20 17.23 -9.17
CA SER A 25 -6.48 18.31 -8.51
C SER A 25 -4.99 18.04 -8.58
N VAL A 26 -4.22 19.09 -8.86
CA VAL A 26 -2.75 19.05 -8.81
C VAL A 26 -2.32 19.61 -7.46
N THR A 27 -1.48 18.89 -6.74
CA THR A 27 -0.95 19.34 -5.46
C THR A 27 0.57 19.25 -5.43
N SER A 28 1.19 20.28 -4.86
CA SER A 28 2.63 20.40 -4.71
C SER A 28 2.95 20.50 -3.22
N THR A 29 3.38 19.41 -2.60
CA THR A 29 3.66 19.42 -1.16
C THR A 29 4.76 18.43 -0.78
N THR A 30 5.51 18.75 0.27
CA THR A 30 6.46 17.83 0.90
C THR A 30 5.78 16.82 1.84
N ARG A 31 4.48 17.00 2.08
CA ARG A 31 3.67 16.27 3.07
C ARG A 31 2.45 15.62 2.41
N SER A 32 2.44 14.29 2.29
CA SER A 32 1.35 13.52 1.65
C SER A 32 -0.01 13.70 2.35
N ASP A 33 -0.02 13.89 3.67
CA ASP A 33 -1.23 14.11 4.48
C ASP A 33 -1.87 15.49 4.25
N TYR A 34 -1.11 16.47 3.74
CA TYR A 34 -1.64 17.80 3.42
C TYR A 34 -2.67 17.74 2.30
N VAL A 35 -2.44 16.89 1.29
CA VAL A 35 -3.34 16.69 0.15
C VAL A 35 -4.72 16.25 0.64
N MET A 36 -4.76 15.20 1.46
CA MET A 36 -6.00 14.67 2.02
C MET A 36 -6.72 15.71 2.89
N ARG A 37 -5.98 16.54 3.63
CA ARG A 37 -6.58 17.62 4.43
C ARG A 37 -7.20 18.72 3.58
N GLN A 38 -6.58 19.10 2.47
CA GLN A 38 -7.14 20.09 1.55
C GLN A 38 -8.39 19.55 0.86
N LEU A 39 -8.32 18.32 0.33
CA LEU A 39 -9.46 17.67 -0.30
C LEU A 39 -10.65 17.54 0.67
N LYS A 40 -10.42 17.22 1.95
CA LYS A 40 -11.47 17.20 2.97
C LYS A 40 -12.22 18.53 3.09
N LYS A 41 -11.53 19.67 2.98
CA LYS A 41 -12.17 21.00 3.00
C LYS A 41 -13.01 21.23 1.74
N SER A 42 -12.63 20.62 0.62
CA SER A 42 -13.37 20.67 -0.65
C SER A 42 -14.52 19.65 -0.74
N GLY A 43 -14.92 19.05 0.39
CA GLY A 43 -16.03 18.09 0.41
C GLY A 43 -15.67 16.71 -0.11
N LEU A 44 -14.40 16.27 0.03
CA LEU A 44 -13.96 14.92 -0.32
C LEU A 44 -14.88 13.86 0.30
N TYR A 45 -15.43 13.01 -0.55
CA TYR A 45 -16.01 11.74 -0.18
C TYR A 45 -14.94 10.65 -0.20
N LYS A 46 -14.30 10.46 -1.36
CA LYS A 46 -13.36 9.36 -1.59
C LYS A 46 -12.22 9.77 -2.50
N LEU A 47 -11.00 9.40 -2.12
CA LEU A 47 -9.86 9.42 -3.03
C LEU A 47 -9.90 8.14 -3.87
N VAL A 48 -9.93 8.29 -5.19
CA VAL A 48 -10.06 7.16 -6.14
C VAL A 48 -8.71 6.75 -6.68
N GLY A 49 -7.84 7.71 -6.98
CA GLY A 49 -6.47 7.41 -7.38
C GLY A 49 -5.55 8.60 -7.27
N TYR A 50 -4.27 8.35 -7.48
CA TYR A 50 -3.25 9.39 -7.59
C TYR A 50 -2.06 8.86 -8.39
N ASP A 51 -1.29 9.76 -8.95
CA ASP A 51 0.03 9.44 -9.47
C ASP A 51 1.14 9.96 -8.55
N ASN A 52 2.33 9.41 -8.78
CA ASN A 52 3.56 9.94 -8.24
C ASN A 52 4.38 10.53 -9.41
N PHE A 53 4.62 11.84 -9.38
CA PHE A 53 5.59 12.49 -10.26
C PHE A 53 6.88 12.80 -9.51
N ARG A 54 7.99 12.72 -10.25
CA ARG A 54 9.26 13.24 -9.79
C ARG A 54 9.58 14.56 -10.48
N LYS A 55 9.81 15.60 -9.67
CA LYS A 55 10.35 16.86 -10.17
C LYS A 55 11.84 16.68 -10.49
N LYS A 56 12.26 17.00 -11.71
CA LYS A 56 13.69 17.07 -12.09
C LYS A 56 14.36 18.24 -11.34
N GLY A 57 15.10 17.99 -10.26
CA GLY A 57 15.80 19.01 -9.46
C GLY A 57 16.13 18.59 -8.01
N LYS A 58 16.73 19.50 -7.22
CA LYS A 58 17.15 19.26 -5.81
C LYS A 58 16.02 19.33 -4.77
N SER A 59 14.76 19.48 -5.18
CA SER A 59 13.64 19.72 -4.26
C SER A 59 12.86 18.44 -3.95
N THR A 60 12.52 18.23 -2.67
CA THR A 60 11.72 17.10 -2.15
C THR A 60 10.19 17.31 -2.26
N VAL A 61 9.75 18.27 -3.08
CA VAL A 61 8.32 18.53 -3.30
C VAL A 61 7.76 17.45 -4.21
N TYR A 62 6.83 16.65 -3.68
CA TYR A 62 6.05 15.72 -4.50
C TYR A 62 4.94 16.51 -5.17
N HIS A 63 4.91 16.44 -6.49
CA HIS A 63 3.75 16.82 -7.26
C HIS A 63 2.89 15.56 -7.42
N LYS A 64 1.58 15.69 -7.21
CA LYS A 64 0.62 14.59 -7.43
C LYS A 64 -0.60 15.13 -8.15
N HIS A 65 -1.05 14.44 -9.19
CA HIS A 65 -2.43 14.50 -9.60
C HIS A 65 -3.19 13.54 -8.71
N VAL A 66 -4.30 14.02 -8.19
CA VAL A 66 -5.22 13.22 -7.39
C VAL A 66 -6.58 13.25 -8.06
N TRP A 67 -7.15 12.05 -8.20
CA TRP A 67 -8.49 11.84 -8.73
C TRP A 67 -9.41 11.42 -7.59
N TRP A 68 -10.48 12.18 -7.39
CA TRP A 68 -11.33 12.06 -6.21
C TRP A 68 -12.79 12.36 -6.51
N LEU A 69 -13.68 11.90 -5.62
CA LEU A 69 -15.12 12.13 -5.67
C LEU A 69 -15.53 13.02 -4.49
N ALA A 70 -16.39 14.01 -4.73
CA ALA A 70 -16.97 14.83 -3.67
C ALA A 70 -18.28 14.23 -3.14
N LYS A 71 -18.66 14.56 -1.91
CA LYS A 71 -19.82 13.99 -1.19
C LYS A 71 -21.15 14.13 -1.92
N HIS A 72 -21.33 15.18 -2.70
CA HIS A 72 -22.60 15.44 -3.39
C HIS A 72 -22.48 15.35 -4.91
N ASP A 73 -21.36 14.82 -5.40
CA ASP A 73 -21.22 14.54 -6.82
C ASP A 73 -22.19 13.42 -7.24
N LYS A 74 -22.57 13.42 -8.52
CA LYS A 74 -23.40 12.38 -9.12
C LYS A 74 -22.76 11.01 -8.88
N ASP A 75 -23.58 9.99 -8.66
CA ASP A 75 -23.20 8.59 -8.40
C ASP A 75 -22.47 8.35 -7.06
N CYS A 76 -22.20 9.40 -6.28
CA CYS A 76 -21.76 9.26 -4.89
C CYS A 76 -22.93 8.73 -4.02
N PRO A 77 -22.70 7.76 -3.10
CA PRO A 77 -23.72 7.32 -2.13
C PRO A 77 -24.28 8.44 -1.23
N GLU A 78 -23.51 9.51 -1.02
CA GLU A 78 -23.93 10.71 -0.26
C GLU A 78 -24.52 11.82 -1.16
N ALA A 79 -24.79 11.52 -2.44
CA ALA A 79 -25.39 12.46 -3.37
C ALA A 79 -26.78 12.90 -2.89
N ILE A 80 -27.04 14.20 -2.93
CA ILE A 80 -28.36 14.75 -2.68
C ILE A 80 -29.22 14.48 -3.94
N PRO A 81 -30.51 14.11 -3.82
CA PRO A 81 -31.35 13.76 -4.98
C PRO A 81 -31.33 14.79 -6.12
N ASP A 82 -31.32 16.08 -5.78
CA ASP A 82 -31.23 17.19 -6.74
C ASP A 82 -29.94 17.15 -7.57
N TYR A 83 -28.87 16.56 -7.05
CA TYR A 83 -27.59 16.37 -7.76
C TYR A 83 -27.57 15.13 -8.65
N GLN A 84 -28.45 14.16 -8.42
CA GLN A 84 -28.54 12.97 -9.27
C GLN A 84 -29.33 13.22 -10.56
N ALA A 85 -30.37 14.07 -10.49
CA ALA A 85 -31.20 14.42 -11.64
C ALA A 85 -30.74 15.74 -12.28
N GLY A 86 -30.06 15.66 -13.42
CA GLY A 86 -29.87 16.83 -14.31
C GLY A 86 -28.77 17.83 -13.92
N VAL A 87 -27.95 17.56 -12.90
CA VAL A 87 -26.77 18.41 -12.62
C VAL A 87 -25.70 18.18 -13.67
N LYS A 88 -25.35 19.26 -14.36
CA LYS A 88 -24.20 19.30 -15.25
C LYS A 88 -22.94 18.98 -14.45
N LYS A 89 -22.14 18.07 -14.99
CA LYS A 89 -20.79 17.75 -14.51
C LYS A 89 -20.05 19.03 -14.09
N PRO A 90 -19.45 19.09 -12.88
CA PRO A 90 -18.74 20.26 -12.40
C PRO A 90 -17.66 20.69 -13.41
N SER A 91 -17.45 22.00 -13.56
CA SER A 91 -16.37 22.53 -14.39
C SER A 91 -15.02 21.98 -13.90
N GLY A 92 -14.24 21.38 -14.80
CA GLY A 92 -12.94 20.79 -14.47
C GLY A 92 -12.98 19.35 -13.94
N ALA A 93 -14.16 18.73 -13.83
CA ALA A 93 -14.21 17.28 -13.67
C ALA A 93 -13.79 16.58 -14.97
N ILE A 94 -13.21 15.39 -14.87
CA ILE A 94 -12.71 14.60 -15.99
C ILE A 94 -13.48 13.28 -16.08
N ASN A 95 -13.63 12.75 -17.29
CA ASN A 95 -14.13 11.40 -17.46
C ASN A 95 -12.96 10.44 -17.23
N PRO A 96 -13.05 9.46 -16.33
CA PRO A 96 -11.96 8.52 -16.06
C PRO A 96 -11.47 7.79 -17.30
N ARG A 97 -12.35 7.59 -18.29
CA ARG A 97 -12.03 6.95 -19.59
C ARG A 97 -11.18 7.82 -20.51
N GLU A 98 -11.08 9.12 -20.23
CA GLU A 98 -10.30 10.09 -21.00
C GLU A 98 -8.92 10.36 -20.36
N ILE A 99 -8.62 9.75 -19.21
CA ILE A 99 -7.32 9.88 -18.55
C ILE A 99 -6.26 9.21 -19.44
N LYS A 100 -5.39 10.02 -20.03
CA LYS A 100 -4.27 9.54 -20.84
C LYS A 100 -3.17 9.03 -19.90
N ILE A 101 -2.96 7.72 -19.91
CA ILE A 101 -1.85 7.09 -19.20
C ILE A 101 -0.67 7.00 -20.19
N PRO A 102 0.49 7.61 -19.88
CA PRO A 102 1.67 7.47 -20.73
C PRO A 102 2.12 6.02 -20.87
N ASP A 103 2.76 5.69 -21.99
CA ASP A 103 3.33 4.36 -22.21
C ASP A 103 4.42 4.06 -21.18
N GLY A 104 4.51 2.79 -20.76
CA GLY A 104 5.53 2.35 -19.79
C GLY A 104 5.27 2.79 -18.35
N ILE A 105 4.11 3.37 -18.03
CA ILE A 105 3.74 3.71 -16.64
C ILE A 105 3.24 2.48 -15.90
N ARG A 106 3.78 2.28 -14.69
CA ARG A 106 3.31 1.22 -13.80
C ARG A 106 1.95 1.61 -13.22
N ILE A 107 0.95 0.76 -13.45
CA ILE A 107 -0.38 0.92 -12.85
C ILE A 107 -0.53 -0.07 -11.70
N ILE A 108 -0.87 0.45 -10.53
CA ILE A 108 -1.15 -0.35 -9.32
C ILE A 108 -2.62 -0.21 -9.00
N LYS A 109 -3.35 -1.32 -9.08
CA LYS A 109 -4.77 -1.38 -8.74
C LYS A 109 -4.94 -1.91 -7.32
N ASP A 110 -4.73 -1.05 -6.33
CA ASP A 110 -4.75 -1.42 -4.91
C ASP A 110 -6.07 -2.08 -4.49
N TYR A 111 -7.18 -1.71 -5.12
CA TYR A 111 -8.50 -2.29 -4.87
C TYR A 111 -8.65 -3.75 -5.32
N GLU A 112 -7.78 -4.24 -6.21
CA GLU A 112 -7.74 -5.66 -6.64
C GLU A 112 -6.77 -6.49 -5.79
N ILE A 113 -5.94 -5.86 -4.94
CA ILE A 113 -4.94 -6.55 -4.13
C ILE A 113 -5.60 -7.17 -2.90
N GLU A 114 -5.40 -8.48 -2.72
CA GLU A 114 -5.87 -9.21 -1.55
C GLU A 114 -5.19 -8.70 -0.26
N ARG A 115 -5.99 -8.44 0.78
CA ARG A 115 -5.49 -8.08 2.12
C ARG A 115 -5.38 -9.32 3.00
N ALA A 116 -4.39 -10.17 2.71
CA ALA A 116 -4.28 -11.50 3.31
C ALA A 116 -3.87 -11.51 4.79
N VAL A 117 -3.24 -10.43 5.26
CA VAL A 117 -2.76 -10.25 6.64
C VAL A 117 -3.26 -8.93 7.22
N LYS A 118 -3.31 -8.84 8.55
CA LYS A 118 -3.74 -7.62 9.24
C LYS A 118 -2.73 -6.50 9.03
N GLU A 119 -3.24 -5.29 8.80
CA GLU A 119 -2.44 -4.06 8.74
C GLU A 119 -2.60 -3.24 10.03
N CYS A 120 -1.56 -3.20 10.85
CA CYS A 120 -1.55 -2.46 12.11
C CYS A 120 -1.00 -1.05 11.88
N SER A 121 -1.76 -0.01 12.29
CA SER A 121 -1.34 1.40 12.14
C SER A 121 -0.81 1.99 13.45
N SER A 122 -1.01 1.29 14.57
CA SER A 122 -0.60 1.68 15.91
C SER A 122 -0.04 0.49 16.67
N ASP A 123 0.64 0.74 17.79
CA ASP A 123 1.12 -0.31 18.70
C ASP A 123 -0.03 -1.05 19.36
N ASN A 124 -1.10 -0.34 19.74
CA ASN A 124 -2.30 -0.97 20.27
C ASN A 124 -2.96 -1.95 19.28
N ASP A 125 -3.01 -1.63 17.98
CA ASP A 125 -3.52 -2.56 16.96
C ASP A 125 -2.63 -3.81 16.83
N TYR A 126 -1.32 -3.64 17.02
CA TYR A 126 -0.37 -4.75 16.98
C TYR A 126 -0.52 -5.64 18.21
N ASP A 127 -0.53 -5.05 19.41
CA ASP A 127 -0.61 -5.78 20.67
C ASP A 127 -1.90 -6.62 20.76
N LYS A 128 -3.03 -6.10 20.24
CA LYS A 128 -4.28 -6.87 20.14
C LYS A 128 -4.14 -8.14 19.31
N GLU A 129 -3.53 -8.03 18.13
CA GLU A 129 -3.38 -9.16 17.22
C GLU A 129 -2.32 -10.15 17.73
N TYR A 130 -1.26 -9.63 18.36
CA TYR A 130 -0.26 -10.45 19.06
C TYR A 130 -0.88 -11.24 20.22
N ASN A 131 -1.64 -10.59 21.10
CA ASN A 131 -2.30 -11.25 22.23
C ASN A 131 -3.30 -12.32 21.76
N LYS A 132 -4.05 -12.05 20.69
CA LYS A 132 -4.94 -13.04 20.07
C LYS A 132 -4.16 -14.27 19.60
N ALA A 133 -3.09 -14.08 18.83
CA ALA A 133 -2.23 -15.16 18.37
C ALA A 133 -1.61 -15.95 19.53
N LYS A 134 -1.25 -15.24 20.61
CA LYS A 134 -0.72 -15.83 21.84
C LYS A 134 -1.73 -16.72 22.56
N GLU A 135 -2.98 -16.27 22.70
CA GLU A 135 -4.07 -17.04 23.31
C GLU A 135 -4.42 -18.28 22.48
N GLU A 136 -4.47 -18.12 21.15
CA GLU A 136 -4.76 -19.19 20.19
C GLU A 136 -3.58 -20.16 19.98
N LYS A 137 -2.38 -19.82 20.51
CA LYS A 137 -1.12 -20.56 20.31
C LYS A 137 -0.85 -20.80 18.82
N TRP A 138 -0.91 -19.73 18.03
CA TRP A 138 -0.82 -19.81 16.58
C TRP A 138 0.15 -18.78 16.01
N PRO A 139 0.97 -19.12 14.98
CA PRO A 139 1.92 -18.17 14.43
C PRO A 139 1.26 -16.93 13.84
N PHE A 140 2.01 -15.85 13.92
CA PHE A 140 1.54 -14.51 13.69
C PHE A 140 2.32 -13.86 12.55
N LEU A 141 1.61 -13.20 11.63
CA LEU A 141 2.20 -12.37 10.57
C LEU A 141 1.31 -11.16 10.32
N VAL A 142 1.89 -9.96 10.40
CA VAL A 142 1.19 -8.69 10.15
C VAL A 142 2.01 -7.72 9.33
N ILE A 143 1.33 -6.74 8.74
CA ILE A 143 1.95 -5.56 8.15
C ILE A 143 1.89 -4.41 9.17
N ARG A 144 3.05 -3.93 9.60
CA ARG A 144 3.17 -2.72 10.43
C ARG A 144 3.32 -1.50 9.53
N LYS A 145 2.40 -0.56 9.64
CA LYS A 145 2.42 0.71 8.88
C LYS A 145 3.16 1.78 9.67
N ASN A 146 4.01 2.52 8.97
CA ASN A 146 4.62 3.77 9.41
C ASN A 146 4.17 4.88 8.44
N SER A 147 4.42 6.13 8.81
CA SER A 147 4.06 7.36 8.07
C SER A 147 4.34 7.33 6.56
N LYS A 148 5.41 6.66 6.12
CA LYS A 148 5.80 6.58 4.70
C LYS A 148 5.86 5.17 4.12
N TYR A 149 6.08 4.17 4.97
CA TYR A 149 6.40 2.80 4.56
C TYR A 149 5.77 1.79 5.50
N ALA A 150 5.77 0.53 5.10
CA ALA A 150 5.31 -0.58 5.91
C ALA A 150 6.37 -1.69 5.92
N TYR A 151 6.23 -2.65 6.82
CA TYR A 151 7.07 -3.84 6.85
C TYR A 151 6.29 -5.00 7.45
N PHE A 152 6.69 -6.23 7.14
CA PHE A 152 6.16 -7.41 7.79
C PHE A 152 6.82 -7.60 9.13
N ARG A 153 6.03 -8.01 10.12
CA ARG A 153 6.54 -8.59 11.37
C ARG A 153 5.87 -9.93 11.56
N PHE A 154 6.67 -10.95 11.89
CA PHE A 154 6.17 -12.28 12.23
C PHE A 154 6.70 -12.72 13.59
N ASP A 155 5.96 -13.62 14.21
CA ASP A 155 6.28 -14.28 15.47
C ASP A 155 5.74 -15.72 15.42
N MET A 156 6.55 -16.68 15.86
CA MET A 156 6.25 -18.12 15.76
C MET A 156 5.55 -18.69 16.98
N TRP A 157 4.96 -17.86 17.85
CA TRP A 157 4.12 -18.33 18.95
C TRP A 157 3.18 -19.47 18.49
N PRO A 158 3.22 -20.69 19.06
CA PRO A 158 3.61 -21.02 20.42
C PRO A 158 5.12 -21.10 20.67
N ILE A 159 5.53 -20.85 21.93
CA ILE A 159 6.92 -20.86 22.44
C ILE A 159 7.72 -22.16 22.23
N ASN A 160 7.11 -23.17 21.60
CA ASN A 160 7.72 -24.47 21.38
C ASN A 160 8.16 -24.65 19.94
N TYR A 161 7.88 -23.69 19.05
CA TYR A 161 8.20 -23.81 17.64
C TYR A 161 8.95 -22.59 17.13
N ASN A 162 9.89 -22.87 16.24
CA ASN A 162 10.55 -21.90 15.39
C ASN A 162 10.15 -22.16 13.94
N LEU A 163 10.39 -21.19 13.09
CA LEU A 163 10.38 -21.37 11.65
C LEU A 163 11.72 -22.03 11.27
N SER A 164 11.68 -23.26 10.76
CA SER A 164 12.85 -24.01 10.30
C SER A 164 13.75 -23.20 9.37
N ASP A 165 15.03 -23.57 9.29
CA ASP A 165 15.99 -22.96 8.36
C ASP A 165 15.48 -22.93 6.91
N GLU A 166 14.83 -24.01 6.45
CA GLU A 166 14.21 -24.09 5.14
C GLU A 166 13.04 -23.11 4.98
N GLY A 167 12.18 -22.99 5.99
CA GLY A 167 11.11 -21.99 6.00
C GLY A 167 11.67 -20.57 5.93
N LEU A 168 12.75 -20.30 6.67
CA LEU A 168 13.32 -18.97 6.78
C LEU A 168 14.01 -18.59 5.47
N ALA A 169 14.66 -19.55 4.82
CA ALA A 169 15.16 -19.42 3.45
C ALA A 169 14.02 -19.10 2.47
N LYS A 170 12.91 -19.87 2.47
CA LYS A 170 11.74 -19.58 1.60
C LYS A 170 11.18 -18.17 1.83
N PHE A 171 11.12 -17.72 3.09
CA PHE A 171 10.64 -16.38 3.44
C PHE A 171 11.56 -15.30 2.84
N ARG A 172 12.88 -15.46 2.97
CA ARG A 172 13.90 -14.56 2.40
C ARG A 172 13.83 -14.55 0.87
N ASP A 173 13.82 -15.73 0.26
CA ASP A 173 13.76 -15.90 -1.19
C ASP A 173 12.50 -15.25 -1.77
N CYS A 174 11.35 -15.37 -1.11
CA CYS A 174 10.12 -14.70 -1.54
C CYS A 174 10.26 -13.18 -1.61
N ILE A 175 11.00 -12.57 -0.67
CA ILE A 175 11.26 -11.13 -0.66
C ILE A 175 12.29 -10.77 -1.74
N ASP A 176 13.38 -11.52 -1.81
CA ASP A 176 14.47 -11.24 -2.76
C ASP A 176 14.01 -11.44 -4.22
N ASP A 177 13.22 -12.46 -4.51
CA ASP A 177 12.64 -12.68 -5.83
C ASP A 177 11.65 -11.59 -6.22
N PHE A 178 10.90 -11.02 -5.27
CA PHE A 178 10.10 -9.83 -5.55
C PHE A 178 10.98 -8.67 -6.01
N PHE A 179 12.10 -8.42 -5.33
CA PHE A 179 13.03 -7.36 -5.73
C PHE A 179 13.73 -7.61 -7.07
N LYS A 180 14.12 -8.86 -7.37
CA LYS A 180 14.75 -9.23 -8.66
C LYS A 180 13.81 -8.96 -9.85
N ASN A 181 12.51 -9.15 -9.66
CA ASN A 181 11.50 -9.00 -10.70
C ASN A 181 10.98 -7.56 -10.86
N ILE A 182 11.47 -6.60 -10.08
CA ILE A 182 11.13 -5.19 -10.31
C ILE A 182 11.92 -4.69 -11.53
N PRO A 183 11.25 -4.16 -12.58
CA PRO A 183 11.95 -3.67 -13.76
C PRO A 183 12.95 -2.56 -13.40
N GLU A 184 14.08 -2.53 -14.11
CA GLU A 184 15.24 -1.68 -13.79
C GLU A 184 14.88 -0.19 -13.67
N ASP A 185 14.01 0.30 -14.55
CA ASP A 185 13.52 1.68 -14.54
C ASP A 185 12.77 2.04 -13.25
N TYR A 186 12.19 1.05 -12.56
CA TYR A 186 11.53 1.23 -11.28
C TYR A 186 12.45 0.96 -10.09
N LYS A 187 13.66 0.40 -10.28
CA LYS A 187 14.60 0.16 -9.18
C LYS A 187 15.08 1.45 -8.53
N ASN A 188 15.16 2.54 -9.28
CA ASN A 188 15.46 3.87 -8.75
C ASN A 188 14.32 4.49 -7.92
N LEU A 189 13.11 3.92 -8.00
CA LEU A 189 11.96 4.25 -7.15
C LEU A 189 11.90 3.37 -5.90
N ILE A 190 12.69 2.29 -5.87
CA ILE A 190 12.82 1.42 -4.71
C ILE A 190 13.56 2.21 -3.63
N LEU A 191 12.75 2.74 -2.73
CA LEU A 191 12.90 2.59 -1.29
C LEU A 191 14.29 2.12 -0.85
N LYS A 192 15.03 3.00 -0.15
CA LYS A 192 16.21 2.60 0.63
C LYS A 192 15.90 1.28 1.34
N LYS A 193 16.54 0.19 0.91
CA LYS A 193 16.58 -1.09 1.64
C LYS A 193 17.20 -0.74 3.00
N SER A 194 16.37 -0.35 3.96
CA SER A 194 16.82 -0.25 5.34
C SER A 194 16.89 -1.68 5.85
N ASN A 195 17.99 -2.03 6.51
CA ASN A 195 18.20 -3.35 7.09
C ASN A 195 16.91 -3.84 7.75
N GLY A 196 16.33 -4.89 7.19
CA GLY A 196 15.36 -5.72 7.88
C GLY A 196 16.16 -6.69 8.72
N ASP A 197 15.84 -6.79 10.00
CA ASP A 197 16.39 -7.81 10.86
C ASP A 197 15.39 -8.97 10.85
N LEU A 198 15.60 -9.92 9.95
CA LEU A 198 14.99 -11.26 10.07
C LEU A 198 15.80 -11.97 11.17
N SER A 199 15.63 -11.45 12.40
CA SER A 199 16.49 -11.58 13.58
C SER A 199 16.59 -12.98 14.15
N GLY A 200 15.72 -13.90 13.72
CA GLY A 200 15.78 -15.29 14.13
C GLY A 200 14.66 -16.12 13.55
N ALA A 201 14.73 -17.41 13.87
CA ALA A 201 13.74 -18.41 13.51
C ALA A 201 12.42 -18.25 14.30
N SER A 202 12.46 -17.61 15.48
CA SER A 202 11.29 -17.39 16.35
C SER A 202 10.50 -16.12 16.03
N GLU A 203 11.17 -15.05 15.59
CA GLU A 203 10.55 -13.78 15.19
C GLU A 203 11.44 -13.01 14.22
N GLY A 204 10.82 -12.11 13.45
CA GLY A 204 11.59 -11.26 12.56
C GLY A 204 10.79 -10.15 11.88
N SER A 205 11.52 -9.26 11.23
CA SER A 205 10.96 -8.15 10.47
C SER A 205 11.55 -8.07 9.07
N SER A 206 10.70 -7.84 8.07
CA SER A 206 11.18 -7.60 6.71
C SER A 206 11.81 -6.20 6.59
N PRO A 207 12.58 -5.94 5.52
CA PRO A 207 12.87 -4.58 5.11
C PRO A 207 11.59 -3.74 4.94
N LYS A 208 11.73 -2.42 5.05
CA LYS A 208 10.64 -1.48 4.81
C LYS A 208 10.29 -1.41 3.31
N LEU A 209 9.02 -1.54 2.99
CA LEU A 209 8.41 -1.57 1.66
C LEU A 209 7.26 -0.54 1.57
N ARG A 210 6.75 -0.28 0.36
CA ARG A 210 5.50 0.46 0.18
C ARG A 210 4.33 -0.45 0.57
N ILE A 211 3.23 0.12 1.04
CA ILE A 211 2.12 -0.67 1.61
C ILE A 211 1.53 -1.68 0.61
N TYR A 212 1.36 -1.31 -0.66
CA TYR A 212 0.85 -2.23 -1.67
C TYR A 212 1.84 -3.35 -2.02
N GLU A 213 3.15 -3.12 -1.89
CA GLU A 213 4.17 -4.16 -2.07
C GLU A 213 4.07 -5.20 -0.95
N CYS A 214 3.88 -4.73 0.29
CA CYS A 214 3.53 -5.61 1.40
C CYS A 214 2.22 -6.37 1.13
N ARG A 215 1.18 -5.72 0.61
CA ARG A 215 -0.09 -6.42 0.31
C ARG A 215 0.11 -7.53 -0.74
N ILE A 216 0.83 -7.25 -1.83
CA ILE A 216 1.15 -8.22 -2.89
C ILE A 216 1.90 -9.44 -2.34
N LEU A 217 2.88 -9.21 -1.47
CA LEU A 217 3.69 -10.28 -0.87
C LEU A 217 2.98 -11.05 0.24
N SER A 218 2.00 -10.43 0.89
CA SER A 218 1.45 -10.90 2.17
C SER A 218 0.91 -12.34 2.12
N LYS A 219 0.29 -12.74 1.01
CA LYS A 219 -0.28 -14.08 0.84
C LYS A 219 0.79 -15.16 0.88
N LYS A 220 1.84 -15.01 0.06
CA LYS A 220 2.95 -15.98 -0.02
C LYS A 220 3.66 -16.11 1.31
N LEU A 221 3.95 -14.98 1.97
CA LEU A 221 4.61 -14.98 3.27
C LEU A 221 3.73 -15.62 4.36
N LYS A 222 2.41 -15.37 4.33
CA LYS A 222 1.46 -16.01 5.24
C LYS A 222 1.42 -17.52 5.05
N GLU A 223 1.40 -18.01 3.81
CA GLU A 223 1.44 -19.44 3.50
C GLU A 223 2.71 -20.09 4.05
N ILE A 224 3.87 -19.42 3.96
CA ILE A 224 5.13 -19.93 4.52
C ILE A 224 5.06 -20.02 6.05
N VAL A 225 4.64 -18.95 6.73
CA VAL A 225 4.60 -18.88 8.20
C VAL A 225 3.57 -19.85 8.79
N LEU A 226 2.43 -20.05 8.12
CA LEU A 226 1.35 -20.89 8.63
C LEU A 226 1.47 -22.38 8.23
N ASP A 227 2.39 -22.72 7.32
CA ASP A 227 2.64 -24.12 6.94
C ASP A 227 3.49 -24.82 8.01
N LYS A 228 2.86 -25.77 8.72
CA LYS A 228 3.48 -26.57 9.77
C LYS A 228 4.71 -27.35 9.31
N LYS A 229 4.86 -27.62 8.01
CA LYS A 229 6.07 -28.26 7.47
C LYS A 229 7.30 -27.37 7.58
N ASN A 230 7.11 -26.06 7.70
CA ASN A 230 8.18 -25.11 7.90
C ASN A 230 8.45 -24.85 9.40
N TRP A 231 7.81 -25.57 10.32
CA TRP A 231 8.01 -25.40 11.76
C TRP A 231 8.98 -26.45 12.30
N GLU A 232 9.83 -26.06 13.23
CA GLU A 232 10.73 -26.95 13.98
C GLU A 232 10.47 -26.80 15.47
N GLU A 233 10.53 -27.89 16.25
CA GLU A 233 10.39 -27.80 17.69
C GLU A 233 11.63 -27.15 18.32
N LEU A 234 11.41 -26.19 19.19
CA LEU A 234 12.45 -25.64 20.04
C LEU A 234 12.98 -26.78 20.91
N ALA A 235 14.25 -27.13 20.72
CA ALA A 235 14.93 -28.10 21.55
C ALA A 235 14.78 -27.65 23.02
N ARG A 236 14.11 -28.48 23.83
CA ARG A 236 14.01 -28.26 25.27
C ARG A 236 15.42 -28.46 25.85
N ASN A 237 16.12 -27.35 26.11
CA ASN A 237 17.27 -27.34 27.01
C ASN A 237 16.78 -27.47 28.46
#